data_AF-A0A4R8MJI3-F1
#
_entry.id   AF-A0A4R8MJI3-F1
#
_cell.length_a   1.000
_cell.length_b   1.000
_cell.length_c   1.000
_cell.angle_alpha   90.00
_cell.angle_beta   90.00
_cell.angle_gamma   90.00
#
_symmetry.space_group_name_H-M   'P 1'
#
loop_
_entity.id
_entity.type
_entity.pdbx_description
1 polymer ?
#
loop_
_entity_poly.entity_id
_entity_poly.type
_entity_poly.pdbx_seq_one_letter_code
_entity_poly.pdbx_strand_id
1 'polypeptide(L)'
;MLNSREEAFGFWITVLFFYLILKKEGRIAVLKLTKLLLGKKILIIFLIIILYLGLTTIFLNYLQLWNISQAKNTTLWFLTYVFSAISKLISVKNKYSFFKDTFLESFKLVVIVEFLSGVYTFPFVIEIFLLPVVVFLILINLFTETKKEEEYTTIYKFTNKLLILISIVIIAYSIYKILSNLDTFISKDNLLEFTTPILLTLSFIPFLFFLNIFIAYENTFNRIDRLFINKKLNRNVKLEAIKRFHFKTTWLLRWISHLSILDNPSQNLDLSFKHIKEFQTNIKENKNRIIKLNEGWNPQLAKDFLKEEGIETAYYRKFSEEDYWTALSPQISISKGNFQNNISYYIHGNPEKHLS
;
A
#
# COMPACT_ATOMS: atom_id res chain seq x y z
N MET A 1 15.14 -4.94 -28.40
CA MET A 1 14.39 -3.94 -29.20
C MET A 1 13.08 -3.64 -28.48
N LEU A 2 12.53 -2.43 -28.65
CA LEU A 2 11.20 -2.12 -28.11
C LEU A 2 10.15 -2.83 -28.96
N ASN A 3 9.07 -3.29 -28.34
CA ASN A 3 7.92 -3.81 -29.09
C ASN A 3 6.98 -2.65 -29.45
N SER A 4 6.05 -2.89 -30.39
CA SER A 4 5.14 -1.85 -30.88
C SER A 4 4.29 -1.18 -29.78
N ARG A 5 3.99 -1.90 -28.69
CA ARG A 5 3.28 -1.36 -27.52
C ARG A 5 4.13 -0.33 -26.79
N GLU A 6 5.39 -0.66 -26.53
CA GLU A 6 6.32 0.24 -25.86
C GLU A 6 6.68 1.46 -26.70
N GLU A 7 6.78 1.29 -28.01
CA GLU A 7 6.94 2.41 -28.93
C GLU A 7 5.73 3.36 -28.82
N ALA A 8 4.51 2.82 -28.76
CA ALA A 8 3.30 3.61 -28.57
C ALA A 8 3.25 4.30 -27.19
N PHE A 9 3.62 3.60 -26.11
CA PHE A 9 3.77 4.20 -24.78
C PHE A 9 4.80 5.32 -24.78
N GLY A 10 5.99 5.10 -25.35
CA GLY A 10 7.05 6.08 -25.45
C GLY A 10 6.62 7.31 -26.23
N PHE A 11 5.91 7.12 -27.35
CA PHE A 11 5.32 8.20 -28.13
C PHE A 11 4.38 9.06 -27.27
N TRP A 12 3.39 8.44 -26.62
CA TRP A 12 2.39 9.19 -25.85
C TRP A 12 2.94 9.83 -24.57
N ILE A 13 3.90 9.19 -23.88
CA ILE A 13 4.62 9.79 -22.75
C ILE A 13 5.35 11.06 -23.21
N THR A 14 6.01 10.99 -24.37
CA THR A 14 6.71 12.15 -24.95
C THR A 14 5.75 13.29 -25.27
N VAL A 15 4.62 12.99 -25.93
CA VAL A 15 3.57 13.97 -26.23
C VAL A 15 3.02 14.62 -24.96
N LEU A 16 2.71 13.81 -23.94
CA LEU A 16 2.17 14.30 -22.67
C LEU A 16 3.19 15.14 -21.91
N PHE A 17 4.47 14.74 -21.91
CA PHE A 17 5.56 15.49 -21.30
C PHE A 17 5.72 16.88 -21.94
N PHE A 18 5.76 16.95 -23.28
CA PHE A 18 5.81 18.23 -23.99
C PHE A 18 4.58 19.09 -23.68
N TYR A 19 3.38 18.52 -23.70
CA TYR A 19 2.15 19.23 -23.35
C TYR A 19 2.19 19.81 -21.93
N LEU A 20 2.68 19.06 -20.94
CA LEU A 20 2.82 19.54 -19.56
C LEU A 20 3.83 20.69 -19.44
N ILE A 21 4.93 20.65 -20.19
CA ILE A 21 5.96 21.70 -20.16
C ILE A 21 5.49 22.98 -20.85
N LEU A 22 4.64 22.88 -21.87
CA LEU A 22 4.08 24.06 -22.55
C LEU A 22 3.19 24.87 -21.60
N LYS A 23 2.49 24.23 -20.66
CA LYS A 23 1.62 24.91 -19.69
C LYS A 23 2.39 25.37 -18.44
N LYS A 24 2.11 26.59 -17.96
CA LYS A 24 2.72 27.14 -16.74
C LYS A 24 2.43 26.25 -15.52
N GLU A 25 1.18 25.82 -15.37
CA GLU A 25 0.74 24.92 -14.31
C GLU A 25 1.44 23.56 -14.37
N GLY A 26 1.58 23.00 -15.58
CA GLY A 26 2.26 21.72 -15.78
C GLY A 26 3.76 21.80 -15.43
N ARG A 27 4.45 22.88 -15.81
CA ARG A 27 5.84 23.13 -15.37
C ARG A 27 5.97 23.20 -13.85
N ILE A 28 5.08 23.91 -13.17
CA ILE A 28 5.08 24.01 -11.71
C ILE A 28 4.83 22.64 -11.08
N ALA A 29 3.87 21.86 -11.60
CA ALA A 29 3.58 20.52 -11.13
C ALA A 29 4.77 19.58 -11.29
N VAL A 30 5.42 19.57 -12.46
CA VAL A 30 6.62 18.78 -12.74
C VAL A 30 7.76 19.18 -11.78
N LEU A 31 8.02 20.47 -11.60
CA LEU A 31 9.05 20.96 -10.67
C LEU A 31 8.76 20.58 -9.21
N LYS A 32 7.49 20.58 -8.81
CA LYS A 32 7.09 20.18 -7.46
C LYS A 32 7.28 18.68 -7.27
N LEU A 33 6.87 17.86 -8.25
CA LEU A 33 7.06 16.41 -8.22
C LEU A 33 8.54 16.03 -8.19
N THR A 34 9.38 16.65 -9.01
CA THR A 34 10.83 16.37 -9.01
C THR A 34 11.47 16.76 -7.68
N LYS A 35 11.14 17.92 -7.12
CA LYS A 35 11.62 18.33 -5.78
C LYS A 35 11.17 17.36 -4.67
N LEU A 36 9.96 16.83 -4.74
CA LEU A 36 9.46 15.85 -3.78
C LEU A 36 10.23 14.53 -3.89
N LEU A 37 10.40 14.02 -5.12
CA LEU A 37 11.13 12.77 -5.37
C LEU A 37 12.61 12.87 -5.00
N LEU A 38 13.23 14.05 -5.19
CA LEU A 38 14.63 14.34 -4.83
C LEU A 38 14.83 14.74 -3.36
N GLY A 39 13.80 14.62 -2.52
CA GLY A 39 13.95 14.81 -1.08
C GLY A 39 14.93 13.79 -0.49
N LYS A 40 15.90 14.25 0.33
CA LYS A 40 17.00 13.41 0.86
C LYS A 40 16.55 12.04 1.39
N LYS A 41 15.45 12.00 2.15
CA LYS A 41 14.92 10.74 2.73
C LYS A 41 14.36 9.79 1.67
N ILE A 42 13.63 10.32 0.69
CA ILE A 42 13.04 9.53 -0.40
C ILE A 42 14.16 8.97 -1.29
N LEU A 43 15.17 9.80 -1.59
CA LEU A 43 16.33 9.40 -2.36
C LEU A 43 17.10 8.25 -1.69
N ILE A 44 17.33 8.32 -0.38
CA ILE A 44 17.99 7.23 0.37
C ILE A 44 17.19 5.93 0.26
N ILE A 45 15.85 5.97 0.42
CA ILE A 45 15.00 4.79 0.30
C ILE A 45 15.11 4.20 -1.12
N PHE A 46 15.03 5.03 -2.16
CA PHE A 46 15.20 4.58 -3.54
C PHE A 46 16.58 3.97 -3.81
N LEU A 47 17.64 4.55 -3.28
CA LEU A 47 19.00 4.02 -3.43
C LEU A 47 19.13 2.64 -2.77
N ILE A 48 18.57 2.46 -1.57
CA ILE A 48 18.52 1.16 -0.89
C ILE A 48 17.73 0.14 -1.72
N ILE A 49 16.60 0.53 -2.33
CA ILE A 49 15.83 -0.36 -3.19
C ILE A 49 16.63 -0.75 -4.43
N ILE A 50 17.29 0.20 -5.09
CA ILE A 50 18.12 -0.08 -6.27
C ILE A 50 19.26 -1.05 -5.91
N LEU A 51 19.92 -0.83 -4.78
CA LEU A 51 20.96 -1.73 -4.28
C LEU A 51 20.39 -3.13 -4.00
N TYR A 52 19.24 -3.21 -3.33
CA TYR A 52 18.55 -4.47 -3.04
C TYR A 52 18.17 -5.23 -4.32
N LEU A 53 17.67 -4.51 -5.32
CA LEU A 53 17.32 -5.09 -6.62
C LEU A 53 18.55 -5.56 -7.37
N GLY A 54 19.65 -4.80 -7.37
CA GLY A 54 20.92 -5.24 -7.95
C GLY A 54 21.38 -6.56 -7.35
N LEU A 55 21.41 -6.66 -6.02
CA LEU A 55 21.75 -7.91 -5.30
C LEU A 55 20.79 -9.06 -5.65
N THR A 56 19.49 -8.77 -5.72
CA THR A 56 18.46 -9.76 -6.07
C THR A 56 18.66 -10.28 -7.49
N THR A 57 18.89 -9.40 -8.46
CA THR A 57 19.14 -9.80 -9.85
C THR A 57 20.44 -10.59 -10.01
N ILE A 58 21.51 -10.25 -9.26
CA ILE A 58 22.75 -11.02 -9.23
C ILE A 58 22.50 -12.41 -8.67
N PHE A 59 21.75 -12.51 -7.57
CA PHE A 59 21.39 -13.79 -6.96
C PHE A 59 20.53 -14.66 -7.91
N LEU A 60 19.51 -14.07 -8.54
CA LEU A 60 18.68 -14.79 -9.51
C LEU A 60 19.47 -15.19 -10.76
N ASN A 61 20.42 -14.39 -11.20
CA ASN A 61 21.32 -14.74 -12.31
C ASN A 61 22.19 -15.95 -11.97
N TYR A 62 22.74 -16.01 -10.75
CA TYR A 62 23.49 -17.17 -10.28
C TYR A 62 22.66 -18.46 -10.32
N LEU A 63 21.35 -18.37 -10.02
CA LEU A 63 20.41 -19.48 -10.12
C LEU A 63 19.92 -19.77 -11.56
N GLN A 64 20.39 -19.03 -12.56
CA GLN A 64 19.92 -19.06 -13.95
C GLN A 64 18.43 -18.69 -14.11
N LEU A 65 17.85 -17.99 -13.12
CA LEU A 65 16.46 -17.53 -13.08
C LEU A 65 16.28 -16.07 -13.51
N TRP A 66 17.37 -15.42 -13.91
CA TRP A 66 17.37 -14.08 -14.47
C TRP A 66 18.59 -13.92 -15.39
N ASN A 67 18.50 -13.11 -16.43
CA ASN A 67 19.64 -12.73 -17.26
C ASN A 67 19.47 -11.28 -17.74
N ILE A 68 20.45 -10.74 -18.46
CA ILE A 68 20.41 -9.35 -18.93
C ILE A 68 19.24 -9.05 -19.89
N SER A 69 18.68 -10.06 -20.58
CA SER A 69 17.51 -9.87 -21.45
C SER A 69 16.30 -9.39 -20.63
N GLN A 70 16.26 -9.75 -19.35
CA GLN A 70 15.18 -9.38 -18.42
C GLN A 70 15.36 -8.01 -17.74
N ALA A 71 16.44 -7.27 -18.01
CA ALA A 71 16.69 -5.96 -17.39
C ALA A 71 15.55 -4.96 -17.64
N LYS A 72 14.95 -5.03 -18.84
CA LYS A 72 13.80 -4.22 -19.22
C LYS A 72 12.55 -4.57 -18.40
N ASN A 73 12.27 -5.87 -18.24
CA ASN A 73 11.15 -6.36 -17.43
C ASN A 73 11.34 -6.00 -15.94
N THR A 74 12.57 -6.10 -15.41
CA THR A 74 12.91 -5.63 -14.06
C THR A 74 12.64 -4.14 -13.89
N THR A 75 12.94 -3.32 -14.90
CA THR A 75 12.73 -1.86 -14.86
C THR A 75 11.24 -1.53 -14.86
N LEU A 76 10.45 -2.17 -15.71
CA LEU A 76 8.99 -1.99 -15.75
C LEU A 76 8.34 -2.46 -14.45
N TRP A 77 8.74 -3.62 -13.94
CA TRP A 77 8.30 -4.13 -12.65
C TRP A 77 8.65 -3.15 -11.51
N PHE A 78 9.86 -2.58 -11.51
CA PHE A 78 10.24 -1.57 -10.51
C PHE A 78 9.32 -0.34 -10.56
N LEU A 79 9.12 0.26 -11.73
CA LEU A 79 8.31 1.47 -11.86
C LEU A 79 6.85 1.26 -11.45
N THR A 80 6.29 0.10 -11.78
CA THR A 80 4.88 -0.20 -11.54
C THR A 80 4.65 -0.77 -10.13
N TYR A 81 5.29 -1.89 -9.81
CA TYR A 81 5.03 -2.65 -8.60
C TYR A 81 5.63 -1.98 -7.36
N VAL A 82 6.90 -1.58 -7.40
CA VAL A 82 7.56 -0.99 -6.21
C VAL A 82 6.87 0.30 -5.79
N PHE A 83 6.50 1.16 -6.75
CA PHE A 83 5.81 2.41 -6.46
C PHE A 83 4.43 2.17 -5.82
N SER A 84 3.66 1.22 -6.37
CA SER A 84 2.36 0.82 -5.82
C SER A 84 2.49 0.24 -4.41
N ALA A 85 3.42 -0.69 -4.21
CA ALA A 85 3.65 -1.35 -2.92
C ALA A 85 4.07 -0.36 -1.82
N ILE A 86 4.96 0.58 -2.13
CA ILE A 86 5.39 1.62 -1.17
C ILE A 86 4.23 2.57 -0.86
N SER A 87 3.48 3.00 -1.87
CA SER A 87 2.32 3.90 -1.67
C SER A 87 1.27 3.25 -0.77
N LYS A 88 1.00 1.96 -0.98
CA LYS A 88 0.10 1.18 -0.12
C LYS A 88 0.69 1.02 1.29
N LEU A 89 1.99 0.80 1.42
CA LEU A 89 2.66 0.67 2.72
C LEU A 89 2.54 1.95 3.55
N ILE A 90 2.61 3.12 2.91
CA ILE A 90 2.52 4.42 3.57
C ILE A 90 1.08 4.78 3.94
N SER A 91 0.11 4.38 3.11
CA SER A 91 -1.31 4.76 3.28
C SER A 91 -2.11 3.86 4.22
N VAL A 92 -1.78 2.57 4.32
CA VAL A 92 -2.58 1.60 5.07
C VAL A 92 -2.41 1.79 6.58
N LYS A 93 -3.52 2.09 7.28
CA LYS A 93 -3.59 2.20 8.75
C LYS A 93 -3.50 0.84 9.46
N ASN A 94 -3.98 -0.24 8.83
CA ASN A 94 -3.99 -1.60 9.39
C ASN A 94 -2.95 -2.52 8.73
N LYS A 95 -1.83 -2.74 9.43
CA LYS A 95 -0.61 -3.35 8.86
C LYS A 95 -0.69 -4.87 8.60
N TYR A 96 -1.71 -5.57 9.11
CA TYR A 96 -1.85 -7.02 8.87
C TYR A 96 -2.53 -7.32 7.54
N SER A 97 -3.52 -6.50 7.13
CA SER A 97 -4.12 -6.62 5.81
C SER A 97 -3.12 -6.23 4.72
N PHE A 98 -2.23 -5.27 4.99
CA PHE A 98 -1.19 -4.84 4.04
C PHE A 98 -0.44 -6.01 3.39
N PHE A 99 0.15 -6.94 4.15
CA PHE A 99 0.96 -8.02 3.54
C PHE A 99 0.12 -9.03 2.77
N LYS A 100 -1.07 -9.38 3.28
CA LYS A 100 -2.00 -10.30 2.61
C LYS A 100 -2.54 -9.69 1.32
N ASP A 101 -2.98 -8.43 1.38
CA ASP A 101 -3.56 -7.71 0.27
C ASP A 101 -2.48 -7.34 -0.75
N THR A 102 -1.26 -7.01 -0.30
CA THR A 102 -0.12 -6.78 -1.21
C THR A 102 0.17 -8.06 -1.96
N PHE A 103 0.33 -9.20 -1.29
CA PHE A 103 0.59 -10.49 -1.96
C PHE A 103 -0.46 -10.85 -3.02
N LEU A 104 -1.75 -10.70 -2.70
CA LEU A 104 -2.84 -11.01 -3.64
C LEU A 104 -2.92 -10.01 -4.80
N GLU A 105 -2.67 -8.73 -4.55
CA GLU A 105 -2.65 -7.71 -5.61
C GLU A 105 -1.38 -7.79 -6.46
N SER A 106 -0.26 -8.25 -5.91
CA SER A 106 0.97 -8.47 -6.66
C SER A 106 0.76 -9.42 -7.83
N PHE A 107 0.01 -10.52 -7.65
CA PHE A 107 -0.30 -11.44 -8.75
C PHE A 107 -1.13 -10.77 -9.85
N LYS A 108 -2.09 -9.92 -9.49
CA LYS A 108 -2.85 -9.14 -10.49
C LYS A 108 -1.93 -8.17 -11.24
N LEU A 109 -1.05 -7.48 -10.53
CA LEU A 109 -0.10 -6.53 -11.12
C LEU A 109 0.96 -7.22 -11.97
N VAL A 110 1.43 -8.41 -11.58
CA VAL A 110 2.35 -9.21 -12.40
C VAL A 110 1.69 -9.59 -13.72
N VAL A 111 0.46 -10.11 -13.70
CA VAL A 111 -0.30 -10.42 -14.92
C VAL A 111 -0.49 -9.18 -15.79
N ILE A 112 -0.73 -8.00 -15.19
CA ILE A 112 -0.83 -6.73 -15.92
C ILE A 112 0.53 -6.30 -16.49
N VAL A 113 1.62 -6.44 -15.75
CA VAL A 113 2.99 -6.07 -16.18
C VAL A 113 3.48 -6.99 -17.29
N GLU A 114 3.13 -8.27 -17.23
CA GLU A 114 3.44 -9.31 -18.22
C GLU A 114 2.57 -9.17 -19.48
N PHE A 115 1.34 -8.71 -19.31
CA PHE A 115 0.54 -8.20 -20.41
C PHE A 115 1.20 -6.94 -21.01
N LEU A 116 1.70 -6.01 -20.20
CA LEU A 116 2.37 -4.80 -20.69
C LEU A 116 3.74 -5.09 -21.34
N SER A 117 4.48 -6.11 -20.90
CA SER A 117 5.79 -6.50 -21.44
C SER A 117 5.69 -7.02 -22.88
N GLY A 118 4.48 -7.34 -23.35
CA GLY A 118 4.18 -7.38 -24.77
C GLY A 118 4.78 -8.57 -25.50
N VAL A 119 4.72 -9.76 -24.89
CA VAL A 119 5.08 -11.05 -25.52
C VAL A 119 4.48 -11.15 -26.93
N TYR A 120 3.24 -10.67 -27.09
CA TYR A 120 2.66 -10.37 -28.40
C TYR A 120 1.97 -9.01 -28.40
N THR A 121 2.41 -8.14 -29.30
CA THR A 121 1.87 -6.79 -29.50
C THR A 121 1.13 -6.70 -30.82
N PHE A 122 0.16 -5.79 -30.91
CA PHE A 122 -0.42 -5.44 -32.21
C PHE A 122 0.60 -4.65 -33.02
N PRO A 123 0.43 -4.57 -34.35
CA PRO A 123 1.15 -3.60 -35.17
C PRO A 123 1.13 -2.20 -34.54
N PHE A 124 2.24 -1.48 -34.65
CA PHE A 124 2.43 -0.14 -34.06
C PHE A 124 1.25 0.82 -34.30
N VAL A 125 0.70 0.82 -35.52
CA VAL A 125 -0.46 1.65 -35.89
C VAL A 125 -1.70 1.32 -35.06
N ILE A 126 -1.91 0.06 -34.67
CA ILE A 126 -3.02 -0.30 -33.80
C ILE A 126 -2.72 0.12 -32.35
N GLU A 127 -1.51 -0.16 -31.85
CA GLU A 127 -1.11 0.18 -30.46
C GLU A 127 -1.19 1.71 -30.19
N ILE A 128 -0.81 2.56 -31.16
CA ILE A 128 -0.83 4.02 -30.99
C ILE A 128 -2.25 4.59 -30.82
N PHE A 129 -3.27 3.98 -31.43
CA PHE A 129 -4.67 4.38 -31.25
C PHE A 129 -5.34 3.66 -30.08
N LEU A 130 -4.98 2.40 -29.84
CA LEU A 130 -5.53 1.61 -28.75
C LEU A 130 -5.19 2.23 -27.38
N LEU A 131 -3.94 2.68 -27.20
CA LEU A 131 -3.47 3.23 -25.94
C LEU A 131 -4.31 4.42 -25.42
N PRO A 132 -4.50 5.52 -26.18
CA PRO A 132 -5.29 6.66 -25.72
C PRO A 132 -6.76 6.29 -25.51
N VAL A 133 -7.33 5.35 -26.29
CA VAL A 133 -8.70 4.86 -26.05
C VAL A 133 -8.80 4.18 -24.68
N VAL A 134 -7.87 3.28 -24.36
CA VAL A 134 -7.84 2.60 -23.06
C VAL A 134 -7.63 3.60 -21.92
N VAL A 135 -6.67 4.51 -22.05
CA VAL A 135 -6.41 5.56 -21.04
C VAL A 135 -7.65 6.43 -20.83
N PHE A 136 -8.33 6.82 -21.91
CA PHE A 136 -9.55 7.62 -21.84
C PHE A 136 -10.68 6.90 -21.10
N LEU A 137 -10.90 5.62 -21.39
CA LEU A 137 -11.88 4.79 -20.68
C LEU A 137 -11.56 4.66 -19.19
N ILE A 138 -10.28 4.48 -18.84
CA ILE A 138 -9.82 4.44 -17.45
C ILE A 138 -10.08 5.78 -16.75
N LEU A 139 -9.79 6.90 -17.41
CA LEU A 139 -10.05 8.23 -16.86
C LEU A 139 -11.56 8.46 -16.60
N ILE A 140 -12.43 8.00 -17.50
CA ILE A 140 -13.89 8.04 -17.27
C ILE A 140 -14.26 7.19 -16.05
N ASN A 141 -13.71 5.98 -15.92
CA ASN A 141 -13.97 5.13 -14.75
C ASN A 141 -13.54 5.81 -13.45
N LEU A 142 -12.33 6.37 -13.40
CA LEU A 142 -11.82 7.06 -12.22
C LEU A 142 -12.66 8.31 -11.86
N PHE A 143 -13.09 9.05 -12.87
CA PHE A 143 -13.95 10.22 -12.69
C PHE A 143 -15.35 9.85 -12.18
N THR A 144 -15.94 8.79 -12.72
CA THR A 144 -17.27 8.32 -12.31
C THR A 144 -17.26 7.67 -10.93
N GLU A 145 -16.20 6.92 -10.61
CA GLU A 145 -16.01 6.29 -9.28
C GLU A 145 -15.79 7.32 -8.16
N THR A 146 -15.11 8.44 -8.44
CA THR A 146 -14.88 9.49 -7.44
C THR A 146 -16.15 10.26 -7.08
N LYS A 147 -17.09 10.42 -8.01
CA LYS A 147 -18.34 11.15 -7.77
C LYS A 147 -19.43 10.32 -7.08
N LYS A 148 -19.50 8.99 -7.29
CA LYS A 148 -20.49 8.08 -6.66
C LYS A 148 -21.96 8.54 -6.73
N GLU A 149 -22.33 9.33 -7.73
CA GLU A 149 -23.74 9.68 -7.99
C GLU A 149 -24.39 8.55 -8.80
N GLU A 150 -25.67 8.26 -8.55
CA GLU A 150 -26.38 7.16 -9.22
C GLU A 150 -26.33 7.28 -10.75
N GLU A 151 -26.38 8.52 -11.27
CA GLU A 151 -26.30 8.83 -12.71
C GLU A 151 -24.97 8.37 -13.36
N TYR A 152 -23.88 8.35 -12.61
CA TYR A 152 -22.56 7.93 -13.12
C TYR A 152 -22.32 6.43 -13.05
N THR A 153 -23.14 5.68 -12.30
CA THR A 153 -22.98 4.23 -12.16
C THR A 153 -23.22 3.50 -13.49
N THR A 154 -24.14 3.99 -14.32
CA THR A 154 -24.43 3.43 -15.65
C THR A 154 -23.23 3.62 -16.59
N ILE A 155 -22.64 4.82 -16.58
CA ILE A 155 -21.44 5.12 -17.39
C ILE A 155 -20.30 4.22 -16.95
N TYR A 156 -20.01 4.15 -15.65
CA TYR A 156 -18.97 3.28 -15.11
C TYR A 156 -19.15 1.82 -15.53
N LYS A 157 -20.36 1.25 -15.40
CA LYS A 157 -20.63 -0.13 -15.80
C LYS A 157 -20.37 -0.35 -17.30
N PHE A 158 -20.77 0.61 -18.13
CA PHE A 158 -20.56 0.55 -19.58
C PHE A 158 -19.07 0.62 -19.96
N THR A 159 -18.35 1.64 -19.48
CA THR A 159 -16.92 1.80 -19.76
C THR A 159 -16.08 0.68 -19.17
N ASN A 160 -16.44 0.16 -17.99
CA ASN A 160 -15.81 -1.03 -17.42
C ASN A 160 -16.07 -2.28 -18.27
N LYS A 161 -17.29 -2.47 -18.80
CA LYS A 161 -17.58 -3.58 -19.73
C LYS A 161 -16.77 -3.48 -21.02
N LEU A 162 -16.58 -2.28 -21.56
CA LEU A 162 -15.70 -2.04 -22.71
C LEU A 162 -14.24 -2.38 -22.39
N LEU A 163 -13.72 -1.96 -21.23
CA LEU A 163 -12.37 -2.32 -20.80
C LEU A 163 -12.20 -3.84 -20.68
N ILE A 164 -13.17 -4.54 -20.07
CA ILE A 164 -13.16 -6.00 -19.99
C ILE A 164 -13.14 -6.64 -21.39
N LEU A 165 -13.96 -6.15 -22.32
CA LEU A 165 -13.99 -6.66 -23.69
C LEU A 165 -12.66 -6.44 -24.41
N ILE A 166 -12.07 -5.24 -24.28
CA ILE A 166 -10.74 -4.93 -24.82
C ILE A 166 -9.71 -5.88 -24.23
N SER A 167 -9.67 -6.08 -22.91
CA SER A 167 -8.75 -7.01 -22.27
C SER A 167 -8.92 -8.44 -22.81
N ILE A 168 -10.15 -8.92 -23.00
CA ILE A 168 -10.43 -10.25 -23.58
C ILE A 168 -9.89 -10.35 -25.00
N VAL A 169 -10.11 -9.34 -25.85
CA VAL A 169 -9.61 -9.34 -27.25
C VAL A 169 -8.09 -9.42 -27.27
N ILE A 170 -7.42 -8.65 -26.41
CA ILE A 170 -5.95 -8.65 -26.38
C ILE A 170 -5.43 -10.01 -25.88
N ILE A 171 -6.04 -10.59 -24.83
CA ILE A 171 -5.68 -11.92 -24.32
C ILE A 171 -5.90 -12.98 -25.40
N ALA A 172 -7.05 -12.97 -26.08
CA ALA A 172 -7.36 -13.93 -27.15
C ALA A 172 -6.36 -13.82 -28.31
N TYR A 173 -5.97 -12.60 -28.69
CA TYR A 173 -4.94 -12.37 -29.71
C TYR A 173 -3.57 -12.92 -29.28
N SER A 174 -3.16 -12.67 -28.03
CA SER A 174 -1.93 -13.22 -27.49
C SER A 174 -1.94 -14.75 -27.47
N ILE A 175 -3.04 -15.38 -27.04
CA ILE A 175 -3.19 -16.84 -27.06
C ILE A 175 -3.11 -17.38 -28.50
N TYR A 176 -3.82 -16.76 -29.44
CA TYR A 176 -3.77 -17.16 -30.85
C TYR A 176 -2.33 -17.12 -31.41
N LYS A 177 -1.57 -16.08 -31.08
CA LYS A 177 -0.17 -15.94 -31.49
C LYS A 177 0.76 -16.97 -30.83
N ILE A 178 0.55 -17.27 -29.55
CA ILE A 178 1.25 -18.35 -28.81
C ILE A 178 1.02 -19.69 -29.51
N LEU A 179 -0.25 -20.04 -29.74
CA LEU A 179 -0.63 -21.31 -30.35
C LEU A 179 -0.14 -21.44 -31.79
N SER A 180 -0.07 -20.33 -32.53
CA SER A 180 0.43 -20.31 -33.90
C SER A 180 1.95 -20.42 -34.01
N ASN A 181 2.70 -20.20 -32.92
CA ASN A 181 4.17 -20.23 -32.92
C ASN A 181 4.76 -20.87 -31.64
N LEU A 182 4.23 -22.03 -31.26
CA LEU A 182 4.60 -22.73 -30.02
C LEU A 182 6.11 -23.00 -29.89
N ASP A 183 6.77 -23.38 -30.99
CA ASP A 183 8.20 -23.70 -30.99
C ASP A 183 9.08 -22.49 -30.65
N THR A 184 8.63 -21.27 -31.02
CA THR A 184 9.31 -20.02 -30.64
C THR A 184 8.89 -19.53 -29.25
N PHE A 185 7.69 -19.90 -28.79
CA PHE A 185 7.15 -19.50 -27.50
C PHE A 185 7.85 -20.23 -26.34
N ILE A 186 8.16 -21.52 -26.48
CA ILE A 186 8.88 -22.32 -25.48
C ILE A 186 10.39 -22.05 -25.58
N SER A 187 10.77 -20.78 -25.44
CA SER A 187 12.16 -20.36 -25.32
C SER A 187 12.50 -20.06 -23.86
N LYS A 188 13.77 -20.24 -23.49
CA LYS A 188 14.24 -19.92 -22.13
C LYS A 188 14.01 -18.45 -21.80
N ASP A 189 14.17 -17.53 -22.77
CA ASP A 189 13.95 -16.10 -22.55
C ASP A 189 12.48 -15.79 -22.27
N ASN A 190 11.53 -16.36 -23.03
CA ASN A 190 10.11 -16.15 -22.75
C ASN A 190 9.72 -16.67 -21.36
N LEU A 191 10.19 -17.85 -20.96
CA LEU A 191 9.95 -18.37 -19.60
C LEU A 191 10.48 -17.44 -18.51
N LEU A 192 11.64 -16.81 -18.76
CA LEU A 192 12.20 -15.81 -17.86
C LEU A 192 11.36 -14.52 -17.85
N GLU A 193 10.74 -14.13 -18.96
CA GLU A 193 9.81 -13.00 -18.99
C GLU A 193 8.62 -13.22 -18.05
N PHE A 194 8.11 -14.46 -18.00
CA PHE A 194 7.01 -14.80 -17.09
C PHE A 194 7.45 -14.93 -15.63
N THR A 195 8.60 -15.57 -15.41
CA THR A 195 9.04 -15.96 -14.07
C THR A 195 9.70 -14.79 -13.33
N THR A 196 10.38 -13.89 -14.04
CA THR A 196 11.14 -12.79 -13.44
C THR A 196 10.28 -11.88 -12.56
N PRO A 197 9.14 -11.33 -13.03
CA PRO A 197 8.30 -10.47 -12.20
C PRO A 197 7.77 -11.18 -10.93
N ILE A 198 7.47 -12.48 -11.02
CA ILE A 198 7.02 -13.29 -9.87
C ILE A 198 8.15 -13.41 -8.84
N LEU A 199 9.35 -13.79 -9.28
CA LEU A 199 10.50 -13.96 -8.38
C LEU A 199 10.95 -12.64 -7.75
N LEU A 200 10.93 -11.55 -8.51
CA LEU A 200 11.21 -10.20 -7.98
C LEU A 200 10.18 -9.80 -6.94
N THR A 201 8.89 -10.04 -7.19
CA THR A 201 7.80 -9.79 -6.25
C THR A 201 7.99 -10.56 -4.95
N LEU A 202 8.22 -11.88 -5.04
CA LEU A 202 8.42 -12.74 -3.88
C LEU A 202 9.64 -12.30 -3.05
N SER A 203 10.73 -11.96 -3.74
CA SER A 203 11.95 -11.45 -3.10
C SER A 203 11.70 -10.11 -2.42
N PHE A 204 10.87 -9.24 -3.00
CA PHE A 204 10.59 -7.91 -2.45
C PHE A 204 9.74 -7.91 -1.17
N ILE A 205 9.04 -9.01 -0.84
CA ILE A 205 8.23 -9.11 0.38
C ILE A 205 9.08 -8.97 1.65
N PRO A 206 10.18 -9.72 1.84
CA PRO A 206 11.14 -9.48 2.92
C PRO A 206 11.59 -8.02 3.02
N PHE A 207 11.89 -7.38 1.88
CA PHE A 207 12.29 -5.98 1.85
C PHE A 207 11.18 -5.06 2.39
N LEU A 208 9.94 -5.22 1.92
CA LEU A 208 8.78 -4.46 2.40
C LEU A 208 8.55 -4.65 3.91
N PHE A 209 8.81 -5.85 4.43
CA PHE A 209 8.72 -6.12 5.86
C PHE A 209 9.72 -5.27 6.67
N PHE A 210 10.99 -5.24 6.26
CA PHE A 210 11.99 -4.40 6.91
C PHE A 210 11.73 -2.91 6.73
N LEU A 211 11.27 -2.49 5.55
CA LEU A 211 10.86 -1.10 5.31
C LEU A 211 9.72 -0.66 6.23
N ASN A 212 8.73 -1.52 6.46
CA ASN A 212 7.64 -1.27 7.41
C ASN A 212 8.16 -1.06 8.85
N ILE A 213 9.16 -1.86 9.27
CA ILE A 213 9.82 -1.71 10.56
C ILE A 213 10.54 -0.36 10.63
N PHE A 214 11.34 -0.04 9.62
CA PHE A 214 12.05 1.23 9.53
C PHE A 214 11.10 2.43 9.65
N ILE A 215 10.02 2.45 8.85
CA ILE A 215 9.01 3.52 8.88
C ILE A 215 8.35 3.62 10.27
N ALA A 216 8.05 2.49 10.93
CA ALA A 216 7.45 2.50 12.25
C ALA A 216 8.38 3.12 13.31
N TYR A 217 9.67 2.79 13.27
CA TYR A 217 10.67 3.39 14.16
C TYR A 217 10.93 4.86 13.84
N GLU A 218 11.05 5.24 12.57
CA GLU A 218 11.22 6.64 12.18
C GLU A 218 10.06 7.50 12.70
N ASN A 219 8.82 7.04 12.50
CA ASN A 219 7.63 7.71 13.03
C ASN A 219 7.64 7.82 14.55
N THR A 220 8.08 6.76 15.23
CA THR A 220 8.18 6.73 16.70
C THR A 220 9.25 7.68 17.20
N PHE A 221 10.42 7.69 16.57
CA PHE A 221 11.56 8.53 16.95
C PHE A 221 11.26 10.00 16.72
N ASN A 222 10.62 10.37 15.61
CA ASN A 222 10.17 11.73 15.36
C ASN A 222 9.17 12.22 16.43
N ARG A 223 8.33 11.33 16.98
CA ARG A 223 7.43 11.68 18.08
C ARG A 223 8.18 11.84 19.40
N ILE A 224 9.10 10.91 19.72
CA ILE A 224 9.98 11.01 20.91
C ILE A 224 10.79 12.31 20.87
N ASP A 225 11.31 12.70 19.71
CA ASP A 225 12.05 13.96 19.51
C ASP A 225 11.22 15.21 19.83
N ARG A 226 9.90 15.15 19.65
CA ARG A 226 9.00 16.23 20.05
C ARG A 226 8.63 16.20 21.53
N LEU A 227 8.54 15.01 22.12
CA LEU A 227 8.15 14.83 23.54
C LEU A 227 9.30 15.11 24.50
N PHE A 228 10.53 14.78 24.12
CA PHE A 228 11.69 14.84 25.02
C PHE A 228 12.77 15.78 24.50
N ILE A 229 12.82 16.98 25.08
CA ILE A 229 13.84 18.01 24.79
C ILE A 229 15.22 17.55 25.29
N ASN A 230 15.30 16.86 26.43
CA ASN A 230 16.56 16.35 26.98
C ASN A 230 17.12 15.21 26.11
N LYS A 231 18.26 15.46 25.46
CA LYS A 231 18.92 14.51 24.53
C LYS A 231 19.29 13.16 25.17
N LYS A 232 19.73 13.13 26.44
CA LYS A 232 20.12 11.89 27.12
C LYS A 232 18.90 11.01 27.39
N LEU A 233 17.83 11.61 27.92
CA LEU A 233 16.56 10.92 28.15
C LEU A 233 15.96 10.43 26.82
N ASN A 234 15.92 11.29 25.80
CA ASN A 234 15.44 10.94 24.47
C ASN A 234 16.14 9.70 23.89
N ARG A 235 17.49 9.67 23.93
CA ARG A 235 18.26 8.52 23.46
C ARG A 235 17.94 7.24 24.24
N ASN A 236 17.82 7.34 25.56
CA ASN A 236 17.46 6.21 26.40
C ASN A 236 16.07 5.66 26.07
N VAL A 237 15.08 6.54 25.90
CA VAL A 237 13.71 6.16 25.51
C VAL A 237 13.70 5.44 24.15
N LYS A 238 14.47 5.92 23.16
CA LYS A 238 14.60 5.26 21.85
C LYS A 238 15.20 3.85 21.98
N LEU A 239 16.24 3.70 22.79
CA LEU A 239 16.87 2.39 23.04
C LEU A 239 15.92 1.42 23.75
N GLU A 240 15.18 1.89 24.76
CA GLU A 240 14.18 1.08 25.45
C GLU A 240 13.04 0.66 24.52
N ALA A 241 12.60 1.54 23.62
CA ALA A 241 11.63 1.18 22.61
C ALA A 241 12.14 0.06 21.67
N ILE A 242 13.39 0.15 21.20
CA ILE A 242 14.01 -0.90 20.37
C ILE A 242 14.07 -2.23 21.12
N LYS A 243 14.58 -2.23 22.36
CA LYS A 243 14.75 -3.44 23.18
C LYS A 243 13.43 -4.14 23.52
N ARG A 244 12.34 -3.39 23.67
CA ARG A 244 11.05 -3.96 24.10
C ARG A 244 10.18 -4.39 22.94
N PHE A 245 10.20 -3.66 21.82
CA PHE A 245 9.30 -3.91 20.71
C PHE A 245 9.93 -4.70 19.57
N HIS A 246 11.25 -4.64 19.34
CA HIS A 246 11.92 -5.35 18.25
C HIS A 246 11.18 -5.18 16.90
N PHE A 247 10.60 -6.26 16.34
CA PHE A 247 9.84 -6.26 15.09
C PHE A 247 8.33 -6.03 15.26
N LYS A 248 7.84 -5.86 16.49
CA LYS A 248 6.42 -5.68 16.83
C LYS A 248 5.96 -4.23 16.57
N THR A 249 5.94 -3.83 15.30
CA THR A 249 5.65 -2.44 14.86
C THR A 249 4.27 -1.95 15.29
N THR A 250 3.26 -2.82 15.34
CA THR A 250 1.90 -2.48 15.78
C THR A 250 1.89 -2.02 17.24
N TRP A 251 2.60 -2.74 18.10
CA TRP A 251 2.73 -2.45 19.52
C TRP A 251 3.58 -1.22 19.79
N LEU A 252 4.67 -1.04 19.03
CA LEU A 252 5.48 0.18 19.07
C LEU A 252 4.63 1.43 18.77
N LEU A 253 3.84 1.40 17.70
CA LEU A 253 3.01 2.53 17.29
C LEU A 253 1.86 2.81 18.27
N ARG A 254 1.30 1.76 18.89
CA ARG A 254 0.32 1.92 19.97
C ARG A 254 0.95 2.56 21.20
N TRP A 255 2.12 2.07 21.62
CA TRP A 255 2.85 2.59 22.77
C TRP A 255 3.18 4.07 22.63
N ILE A 256 3.78 4.49 21.51
CA ILE A 256 4.12 5.91 21.34
C ILE A 256 2.88 6.81 21.28
N SER A 257 1.77 6.30 20.77
CA SER A 257 0.49 7.02 20.76
C SER A 257 -0.07 7.20 22.18
N HIS A 258 0.06 6.19 23.04
CA HIS A 258 -0.31 6.28 24.45
C HIS A 258 0.63 7.23 25.22
N LEU A 259 1.95 7.09 25.05
CA LEU A 259 2.95 7.96 25.68
C LEU A 259 2.75 9.44 25.33
N SER A 260 2.28 9.73 24.11
CA SER A 260 2.04 11.11 23.66
C SER A 260 0.85 11.80 24.33
N ILE A 261 -0.04 11.04 25.00
CA ILE A 261 -1.26 11.56 25.65
C ILE A 261 -1.07 11.66 27.17
N LEU A 262 -0.06 10.99 27.73
CA LEU A 262 0.20 11.03 29.16
C LEU A 262 0.66 12.42 29.61
N ASP A 263 0.14 12.85 30.77
CA ASP A 263 0.70 13.98 31.50
C ASP A 263 2.13 13.65 31.95
N ASN A 264 3.06 14.59 31.80
CA ASN A 264 4.47 14.43 32.14
C ASN A 264 5.10 13.08 31.65
N PRO A 265 5.27 12.88 30.32
CA PRO A 265 5.74 11.61 29.74
C PRO A 265 7.09 11.10 30.26
N SER A 266 7.94 11.99 30.78
CA SER A 266 9.24 11.65 31.36
C SER A 266 9.14 10.91 32.68
N GLN A 267 8.18 11.27 33.54
CA GLN A 267 7.96 10.62 34.83
C GLN A 267 7.17 9.32 34.65
N ASN A 268 6.25 9.29 33.69
CA ASN A 268 5.32 8.19 33.47
C ASN A 268 5.80 7.17 32.40
N LEU A 269 7.10 7.16 32.09
CA LEU A 269 7.66 6.29 31.05
C LEU A 269 7.49 4.80 31.39
N ASP A 270 7.82 4.38 32.61
CA ASP A 270 7.69 2.97 33.02
C ASP A 270 6.22 2.52 33.07
N LEU A 271 5.32 3.41 33.51
CA LEU A 271 3.88 3.19 33.48
C LEU A 271 3.40 2.98 32.04
N SER A 272 3.89 3.76 31.08
CA SER A 272 3.53 3.62 29.68
C SER A 272 3.89 2.24 29.10
N PHE A 273 5.03 1.67 29.51
CA PHE A 273 5.44 0.33 29.09
C PHE A 273 4.64 -0.76 29.79
N LYS A 274 4.37 -0.61 31.10
CA LYS A 274 3.56 -1.54 31.88
C LYS A 274 2.15 -1.65 31.29
N HIS A 275 1.53 -0.52 30.99
CA HIS A 275 0.22 -0.44 30.36
C HIS A 275 0.14 -1.25 29.05
N ILE A 276 1.13 -1.12 28.17
CA ILE A 276 1.15 -1.86 26.89
C ILE A 276 1.35 -3.37 27.11
N LYS A 277 2.13 -3.77 28.12
CA LYS A 277 2.31 -5.18 28.46
C LYS A 277 1.03 -5.79 29.02
N GLU A 278 0.34 -5.10 29.92
CA GLU A 278 -0.98 -5.51 30.45
C GLU A 278 -2.00 -5.64 29.31
N PHE A 279 -2.01 -4.68 28.40
CA PHE A 279 -2.91 -4.72 27.25
C PHE A 279 -2.62 -5.91 26.30
N GLN A 280 -1.35 -6.27 26.12
CA GLN A 280 -0.97 -7.48 25.37
C GLN A 280 -1.49 -8.75 26.04
N THR A 281 -1.36 -8.86 27.36
CA THR A 281 -1.85 -9.98 28.16
C THR A 281 -3.37 -10.10 28.07
N ASN A 282 -4.09 -9.00 28.31
CA ASN A 282 -5.56 -8.97 28.27
C ASN A 282 -6.11 -9.36 26.90
N ILE A 283 -5.49 -8.90 25.80
CA ILE A 283 -5.91 -9.30 24.45
C ILE A 283 -5.70 -10.81 24.23
N LYS A 284 -4.58 -11.36 24.73
CA LYS A 284 -4.27 -12.79 24.56
C LYS A 284 -5.25 -13.67 25.33
N GLU A 285 -5.57 -13.29 26.57
CA GLU A 285 -6.48 -14.04 27.45
C GLU A 285 -7.94 -13.95 27.01
N ASN A 286 -8.36 -12.80 26.48
CA ASN A 286 -9.75 -12.57 26.08
C ASN A 286 -10.04 -12.86 24.60
N LYS A 287 -9.06 -13.30 23.80
CA LYS A 287 -9.19 -13.49 22.34
C LYS A 287 -10.35 -14.41 21.95
N ASN A 288 -10.61 -15.45 22.76
CA ASN A 288 -11.62 -16.48 22.50
C ASN A 288 -12.67 -16.56 23.61
N ARG A 289 -12.74 -15.57 24.50
CA ARG A 289 -13.79 -15.58 25.54
C ARG A 289 -15.14 -15.28 24.89
N ILE A 290 -16.03 -16.27 24.98
CA ILE A 290 -17.44 -16.12 24.66
C ILE A 290 -18.06 -15.35 25.83
N ILE A 291 -18.44 -14.10 25.59
CA ILE A 291 -19.17 -13.29 26.55
C ILE A 291 -20.64 -13.44 26.20
N LYS A 292 -21.49 -13.78 27.16
CA LYS A 292 -22.93 -13.83 26.92
C LYS A 292 -23.44 -12.41 26.65
N LEU A 293 -24.41 -12.28 25.75
CA LEU A 293 -24.89 -10.97 25.28
C LEU A 293 -25.43 -10.07 26.41
N ASN A 294 -25.95 -10.68 27.49
CA ASN A 294 -26.46 -10.02 28.69
C ASN A 294 -25.37 -9.59 29.68
N GLU A 295 -24.18 -10.15 29.56
CA GLU A 295 -23.03 -9.81 30.39
C GLU A 295 -22.27 -8.65 29.75
N GLY A 296 -22.09 -8.64 28.42
CA GLY A 296 -21.59 -7.50 27.64
C GLY A 296 -20.89 -7.95 26.36
N TRP A 297 -20.15 -7.04 25.71
CA TRP A 297 -19.50 -7.36 24.43
C TRP A 297 -18.03 -7.75 24.57
N ASN A 298 -17.58 -8.70 23.74
CA ASN A 298 -16.16 -8.96 23.57
C ASN A 298 -15.51 -7.73 22.91
N PRO A 299 -14.46 -7.12 23.51
CA PRO A 299 -13.88 -5.90 22.98
C PRO A 299 -13.37 -6.00 21.54
N GLN A 300 -12.84 -7.16 21.13
CA GLN A 300 -12.38 -7.34 19.74
C GLN A 300 -13.56 -7.41 18.77
N LEU A 301 -14.67 -8.06 19.17
CA LEU A 301 -15.89 -8.12 18.35
C LEU A 301 -16.55 -6.75 18.25
N ALA A 302 -16.67 -6.02 19.37
CA ALA A 302 -17.22 -4.68 19.38
C ALA A 302 -16.43 -3.73 18.47
N LYS A 303 -15.09 -3.81 18.53
CA LYS A 303 -14.18 -3.00 17.69
C LYS A 303 -14.41 -3.22 16.19
N ASP A 304 -14.62 -4.47 15.80
CA ASP A 304 -14.74 -4.86 14.39
C ASP A 304 -16.20 -4.98 13.93
N PHE A 305 -17.18 -4.60 14.76
CA PHE A 305 -18.62 -4.78 14.50
C PHE A 305 -19.10 -4.17 13.18
N LEU A 306 -18.69 -2.94 12.86
CA LEU A 306 -19.07 -2.25 11.62
C LEU A 306 -17.99 -2.31 10.53
N LYS A 307 -17.03 -3.23 10.65
CA LYS A 307 -15.89 -3.31 9.74
C LYS A 307 -16.31 -3.69 8.32
N GLU A 308 -17.29 -4.57 8.18
CA GLU A 308 -17.84 -4.99 6.88
C GLU A 308 -18.57 -3.84 6.17
N GLU A 309 -19.18 -2.93 6.94
CA GLU A 309 -19.83 -1.70 6.45
C GLU A 309 -18.82 -0.57 6.16
N GLY A 310 -17.52 -0.86 6.21
CA GLY A 310 -16.44 0.10 5.94
C GLY A 310 -16.12 1.06 7.10
N ILE A 311 -16.72 0.85 8.28
CA ILE A 311 -16.50 1.68 9.48
C ILE A 311 -15.57 0.93 10.45
N GLU A 312 -14.25 1.13 10.29
CA GLU A 312 -13.25 0.52 11.17
C GLU A 312 -12.82 1.50 12.28
N THR A 313 -12.86 1.06 13.54
CA THR A 313 -12.35 1.87 14.65
C THR A 313 -10.84 1.75 14.79
N ALA A 314 -10.23 2.79 15.36
CA ALA A 314 -8.87 2.71 15.87
C ALA A 314 -8.77 1.68 17.02
N TYR A 315 -7.54 1.40 17.45
CA TYR A 315 -7.31 0.59 18.64
C TYR A 315 -7.84 1.27 19.89
N TYR A 316 -8.32 0.47 20.84
CA TYR A 316 -8.70 0.96 22.16
C TYR A 316 -7.56 1.75 22.81
N ARG A 317 -7.93 2.85 23.47
CA ARG A 317 -7.04 3.69 24.28
C ARG A 317 -7.72 3.95 25.63
N LYS A 318 -6.93 4.01 26.70
CA LYS A 318 -7.38 4.56 27.98
C LYS A 318 -7.23 6.08 27.93
N PHE A 319 -8.27 6.81 28.31
CA PHE A 319 -8.19 8.26 28.51
C PHE A 319 -7.62 8.52 29.91
N SER A 320 -6.66 9.45 30.07
CA SER A 320 -5.81 9.51 31.26
C SER A 320 -6.56 9.83 32.56
N GLU A 321 -7.79 10.34 32.48
CA GLU A 321 -8.57 10.78 33.64
C GLU A 321 -9.77 9.87 33.96
N GLU A 322 -10.14 8.93 33.08
CA GLU A 322 -11.36 8.12 33.26
C GLU A 322 -11.06 6.61 33.20
N ASP A 323 -11.75 5.82 34.05
CA ASP A 323 -11.62 4.36 34.13
C ASP A 323 -12.41 3.60 33.04
N TYR A 324 -12.51 4.20 31.86
CA TYR A 324 -13.04 3.54 30.67
C TYR A 324 -12.03 3.57 29.51
N TRP A 325 -12.16 2.57 28.65
CA TRP A 325 -11.46 2.45 27.39
C TRP A 325 -12.38 2.92 26.28
N THR A 326 -11.79 3.56 25.29
CA THR A 326 -12.52 3.99 24.11
C THR A 326 -11.85 3.56 22.82
N ALA A 327 -12.67 3.16 21.85
CA ALA A 327 -12.27 3.00 20.46
C ALA A 327 -13.19 3.85 19.59
N LEU A 328 -12.60 4.60 18.67
CA LEU A 328 -13.31 5.54 17.82
C LEU A 328 -13.00 5.26 16.36
N SER A 329 -14.03 5.26 15.50
CA SER A 329 -13.82 5.39 14.06
C SER A 329 -13.54 6.85 13.70
N PRO A 330 -12.81 7.10 12.60
CA PRO A 330 -12.86 8.40 11.94
C PRO A 330 -14.30 8.75 11.57
N GLN A 331 -14.58 10.05 11.41
CA GLN A 331 -15.84 10.48 10.78
C GLN A 331 -15.85 10.04 9.32
N ILE A 332 -16.93 9.37 8.92
CA ILE A 332 -17.15 8.88 7.57
C ILE A 332 -18.39 9.59 7.02
N SER A 333 -18.24 10.27 5.88
CA SER A 333 -19.35 10.98 5.24
C SER A 333 -20.26 10.00 4.50
N ILE A 334 -21.53 9.96 4.87
CA ILE A 334 -22.58 9.14 4.26
C ILE A 334 -23.21 9.84 3.05
N SER A 335 -23.34 11.17 3.07
CA SER A 335 -23.85 11.95 1.93
C SER A 335 -22.77 12.82 1.29
N LYS A 336 -22.84 12.96 -0.05
CA LYS A 336 -22.05 13.95 -0.79
C LYS A 336 -22.99 15.02 -1.35
N GLY A 337 -22.93 16.20 -0.73
CA GLY A 337 -23.65 17.43 -1.09
C GLY A 337 -23.17 18.58 -0.19
N ASN A 338 -23.71 19.79 -0.35
CA ASN A 338 -23.32 20.95 0.48
C ASN A 338 -23.59 20.74 2.00
N PHE A 339 -24.42 19.76 2.36
CA PHE A 339 -24.64 19.28 3.72
C PHE A 339 -24.15 17.83 3.84
N GLN A 340 -22.95 17.64 4.40
CA GLN A 340 -22.36 16.33 4.64
C GLN A 340 -22.94 15.72 5.92
N ASN A 341 -23.65 14.60 5.78
CA ASN A 341 -24.05 13.76 6.90
C ASN A 341 -22.88 12.85 7.24
N ASN A 342 -22.39 12.91 8.48
CA ASN A 342 -21.25 12.12 8.94
C ASN A 342 -21.70 11.10 9.98
N ILE A 343 -21.12 9.90 9.90
CA ILE A 343 -21.24 8.88 10.94
C ILE A 343 -19.89 8.60 11.57
N SER A 344 -19.93 8.29 12.85
CA SER A 344 -18.78 7.87 13.63
C SER A 344 -19.25 6.86 14.65
N TYR A 345 -18.45 5.81 14.80
CA TYR A 345 -18.71 4.72 15.73
C TYR A 345 -17.79 4.87 16.93
N TYR A 346 -18.39 4.91 18.11
CA TYR A 346 -17.71 5.07 19.39
C TYR A 346 -18.03 3.87 20.27
N ILE A 347 -17.00 3.34 20.91
CA ILE A 347 -17.13 2.28 21.89
C ILE A 347 -16.53 2.82 23.19
N HIS A 348 -17.24 2.65 24.30
CA HIS A 348 -16.77 2.99 25.63
C HIS A 348 -17.01 1.81 26.56
N GLY A 349 -16.07 1.50 27.44
CA GLY A 349 -16.32 0.54 28.52
C GLY A 349 -15.09 0.17 29.33
N ASN A 350 -15.31 -0.53 30.43
CA ASN A 350 -14.28 -0.81 31.43
C ASN A 350 -13.54 -2.12 31.07
N PRO A 351 -12.21 -2.24 31.33
CA PRO A 351 -11.48 -3.46 30.98
C PRO A 351 -11.84 -4.67 31.87
N GLU A 352 -12.39 -4.42 33.06
CA GLU A 352 -12.80 -5.44 34.05
C GLU A 352 -14.31 -5.69 34.04
N LYS A 353 -15.11 -4.68 33.68
CA LYS A 353 -16.56 -4.81 33.50
C LYS A 353 -16.91 -4.52 32.05
N HIS A 354 -17.32 -5.59 31.38
CA HIS A 354 -18.23 -5.63 30.24
C HIS A 354 -18.57 -4.29 29.59
N LEU A 355 -18.21 -4.17 28.31
CA LEU A 355 -18.64 -3.08 27.42
C LEU A 355 -20.18 -3.04 27.40
N SER A 356 -20.74 -1.92 27.86
CA SER A 356 -22.16 -1.57 27.80
C SER A 356 -22.50 -0.85 26.50
#